data_AF-A0A7C3R7U7-F1
#
_entry.id   AF-A0A7C3R7U7-F1
#
_cell.length_a   1.000
_cell.length_b   1.000
_cell.length_c   1.000
_cell.angle_alpha   90.00
_cell.angle_beta   90.00
_cell.angle_gamma   90.00
#
_symmetry.space_group_name_H-M   'P 1'
#
loop_
_entity.id
_entity.type
_entity.pdbx_description
1 polymer ?
#
loop_
_entity_poly.entity_id
_entity_poly.type
_entity_poly.pdbx_seq_one_letter_code
_entity_poly.pdbx_strand_id
1 'polypeptide(L)'
;VGFETTAPTVAGAIIEARKRGIDNFFVYSMHKLTPPAMRSILELGEVKLDGILGPGHVSTVIGSDAWSFLPQEYRIPVAIAGFDIIDILLGIKALLGMIRENKPRVVNTYLRSVKVNGNKLAQDTIYKVFEVMDSYWRGLGKLPDSGLRIREEYRDFDASVHFPLEIKETREDKLCRCGEVIRGVISPLECPLFDSVCNPSNPVGPCMVSSEGTCSAYYLYGVRR
;
A
#
# COMPACT_ATOMS: atom_id res chain seq x y z
N VAL A 1 -3.22 -7.79 -7.79
CA VAL A 1 -2.31 -6.83 -7.11
C VAL A 1 -3.18 -5.84 -6.35
N GLY A 2 -2.77 -5.45 -5.15
CA GLY A 2 -3.41 -4.36 -4.42
C GLY A 2 -3.30 -4.54 -2.90
N PHE A 3 -3.76 -3.52 -2.16
CA PHE A 3 -3.69 -3.49 -0.71
C PHE A 3 -4.96 -4.08 -0.06
N GLU A 4 -5.11 -3.85 1.24
CA GLU A 4 -6.26 -4.30 2.05
C GLU A 4 -7.60 -3.81 1.50
N THR A 5 -7.62 -2.74 0.70
CA THR A 5 -8.82 -2.22 0.02
C THR A 5 -9.34 -3.12 -1.09
N THR A 6 -8.46 -3.89 -1.74
CA THR A 6 -8.78 -4.71 -2.92
C THR A 6 -8.92 -6.18 -2.59
N ALA A 7 -8.18 -6.66 -1.58
CA ALA A 7 -8.17 -8.05 -1.16
C ALA A 7 -9.57 -8.63 -0.81
N PRO A 8 -10.49 -7.91 -0.12
CA PRO A 8 -11.81 -8.43 0.21
C PRO A 8 -12.64 -8.80 -1.02
N THR A 9 -12.59 -7.96 -2.07
CA THR A 9 -13.36 -8.20 -3.29
C THR A 9 -12.83 -9.43 -4.04
N VAL A 10 -11.51 -9.61 -4.10
CA VAL A 10 -10.91 -10.80 -4.72
C VAL A 10 -11.19 -12.06 -3.90
N ALA A 11 -11.11 -11.98 -2.56
CA ALA A 11 -11.53 -13.08 -1.69
C ALA A 11 -13.01 -13.44 -1.90
N GLY A 12 -13.89 -12.45 -1.98
CA GLY A 12 -15.31 -12.65 -2.27
C GLY A 12 -15.54 -13.34 -3.62
N ALA A 13 -14.79 -12.97 -4.65
CA ALA A 13 -14.86 -13.62 -5.97
C ALA A 13 -14.45 -15.10 -5.89
N ILE A 14 -13.37 -15.43 -5.18
CA ILE A 14 -12.93 -16.83 -4.96
C ILE A 14 -14.00 -17.64 -4.21
N ILE A 15 -14.58 -17.07 -3.14
CA ILE A 15 -15.64 -17.73 -2.37
C ILE A 15 -16.86 -18.01 -3.25
N GLU A 16 -17.28 -17.04 -4.06
CA GLU A 16 -18.44 -17.19 -4.93
C GLU A 16 -18.18 -18.17 -6.09
N ALA A 17 -16.98 -18.13 -6.68
CA ALA A 17 -16.56 -19.09 -7.71
C ALA A 17 -16.64 -20.53 -7.17
N ARG A 18 -16.12 -20.78 -5.97
CA ARG A 18 -16.26 -22.07 -5.28
C ARG A 18 -17.72 -22.46 -5.05
N LYS A 19 -18.53 -21.56 -4.52
CA LYS A 19 -19.95 -21.83 -4.24
C LYS A 19 -20.73 -22.21 -5.50
N ARG A 20 -20.37 -21.62 -6.63
CA ARG A 20 -20.99 -21.89 -7.94
C ARG A 20 -20.35 -23.06 -8.70
N GLY A 21 -19.29 -23.66 -8.19
CA GLY A 21 -18.55 -24.72 -8.89
C GLY A 21 -17.86 -24.24 -10.17
N ILE A 22 -17.39 -22.99 -10.21
CA ILE A 22 -16.63 -22.45 -11.35
C ILE A 22 -15.19 -22.96 -11.28
N ASP A 23 -14.76 -23.68 -12.32
CA ASP A 23 -13.47 -24.37 -12.41
C ASP A 23 -12.47 -23.72 -13.38
N ASN A 24 -12.87 -22.64 -14.05
CA ASN A 24 -12.07 -21.89 -15.02
C ASN A 24 -11.69 -20.48 -14.54
N PHE A 25 -11.81 -20.22 -13.24
CA PHE A 25 -11.43 -18.95 -12.62
C PHE A 25 -10.19 -19.15 -11.75
N PHE A 26 -9.13 -18.39 -12.00
CA PHE A 26 -7.88 -18.46 -11.24
C PHE A 26 -7.39 -17.06 -10.87
N VAL A 27 -6.76 -16.95 -9.72
CA VAL A 27 -6.19 -15.71 -9.19
C VAL A 27 -4.72 -15.93 -8.89
N TYR A 28 -3.86 -15.07 -9.42
CA TYR A 28 -2.48 -14.95 -8.99
C TYR A 28 -2.39 -13.85 -7.92
N SER A 29 -2.28 -14.23 -6.65
CA SER A 29 -2.25 -13.25 -5.56
C SER A 29 -0.91 -12.53 -5.48
N MET A 30 -0.96 -11.21 -5.63
CA MET A 30 0.14 -10.28 -5.35
C MET A 30 -0.36 -9.18 -4.41
N HIS A 31 -1.30 -9.52 -3.52
CA HIS A 31 -1.82 -8.57 -2.54
C HIS A 31 -0.78 -8.30 -1.45
N LYS A 32 -0.86 -7.11 -0.90
CA LYS A 32 0.15 -6.52 -0.04
C LYS A 32 -0.49 -5.91 1.21
N LEU A 33 0.26 -5.87 2.31
CA LEU A 33 -0.16 -5.26 3.56
C LEU A 33 0.60 -3.95 3.80
N THR A 34 -0.14 -2.89 4.11
CA THR A 34 0.40 -1.54 4.23
C THR A 34 1.18 -1.33 5.54
N PRO A 35 0.71 -1.79 6.73
CA PRO A 35 1.44 -1.59 7.98
C PRO A 35 2.88 -2.16 7.99
N PRO A 36 3.14 -3.40 7.50
CA PRO A 36 4.51 -3.93 7.40
C PRO A 36 5.43 -3.10 6.49
N ALA A 37 4.91 -2.60 5.37
CA ALA A 37 5.69 -1.72 4.49
C ALA A 37 6.03 -0.38 5.16
N MET A 38 5.09 0.20 5.92
CA MET A 38 5.34 1.42 6.68
C MET A 38 6.44 1.21 7.74
N ARG A 39 6.41 0.09 8.48
CA ARG A 39 7.48 -0.28 9.42
C ARG A 39 8.83 -0.33 8.73
N SER A 40 8.92 -1.05 7.61
CA SER A 40 10.15 -1.16 6.84
C SER A 40 10.72 0.19 6.40
N ILE A 41 9.88 1.12 5.93
CA ILE A 41 10.32 2.47 5.55
C ILE A 41 10.93 3.22 6.74
N LEU A 42 10.29 3.14 7.92
CA LEU A 42 10.79 3.79 9.12
C LEU A 42 12.09 3.16 9.63
N GLU A 43 12.20 1.83 9.59
CA GLU A 43 13.37 1.07 10.02
C GLU A 43 14.61 1.31 9.15
N LEU A 44 14.42 1.65 7.86
CA LEU A 44 15.52 2.04 6.98
C LEU A 44 16.19 3.35 7.42
N GLY A 45 15.47 4.23 8.15
CA GLY A 45 16.01 5.48 8.68
C GLY A 45 16.46 6.49 7.62
N GLU A 46 16.10 6.29 6.35
CA GLU A 46 16.50 7.15 5.23
C GLU A 46 15.69 8.46 5.17
N VAL A 47 14.52 8.51 5.83
CA VAL A 47 13.59 9.65 5.81
C VAL A 47 13.26 10.12 7.22
N LYS A 48 13.28 11.43 7.42
CA LYS A 48 12.86 12.07 8.67
C LYS A 48 11.39 12.47 8.57
N LEU A 49 10.54 11.75 9.30
CA LEU A 49 9.10 12.00 9.35
C LEU A 49 8.69 12.45 10.75
N ASP A 50 8.09 13.63 10.85
CA ASP A 50 7.51 14.14 12.10
C ASP A 50 6.05 13.70 12.29
N GLY A 51 5.43 13.13 11.24
CA GLY A 51 4.04 12.68 11.25
C GLY A 51 3.64 12.01 9.94
N ILE A 52 2.61 11.17 10.00
CA ILE A 52 2.11 10.40 8.85
C ILE A 52 0.65 10.74 8.59
N LEU A 53 0.32 11.07 7.34
CA LEU A 53 -1.06 11.10 6.88
C LEU A 53 -1.48 9.67 6.51
N GLY A 54 -2.30 9.05 7.36
CA GLY A 54 -2.70 7.65 7.23
C GLY A 54 -3.71 7.44 6.09
N PRO A 55 -3.61 6.33 5.34
CA PRO A 55 -4.45 6.07 4.17
C PRO A 55 -5.90 5.75 4.58
N GLY A 56 -6.84 6.60 4.17
CA GLY A 56 -8.26 6.48 4.52
C GLY A 56 -8.89 5.15 4.14
N HIS A 57 -8.83 4.77 2.85
CA HIS A 57 -9.48 3.54 2.37
C HIS A 57 -8.89 2.27 2.98
N VAL A 58 -7.57 2.18 3.13
CA VAL A 58 -6.94 1.05 3.84
C VAL A 58 -7.44 0.97 5.27
N SER A 59 -7.47 2.12 5.96
CA SER A 59 -7.97 2.21 7.34
C SER A 59 -9.47 1.90 7.46
N THR A 60 -10.28 2.09 6.42
CA THR A 60 -11.68 1.63 6.41
C THR A 60 -11.76 0.11 6.55
N VAL A 61 -10.78 -0.63 5.99
CA VAL A 61 -10.70 -2.08 6.10
C VAL A 61 -10.09 -2.51 7.42
N ILE A 62 -8.87 -2.06 7.72
CA ILE A 62 -8.09 -2.58 8.87
C ILE A 62 -8.38 -1.85 10.18
N GLY A 63 -9.05 -0.70 10.12
CA GLY A 63 -9.35 0.13 11.27
C GLY A 63 -8.27 1.14 11.61
N SER A 64 -8.61 2.09 12.48
CA SER A 64 -7.62 3.06 12.95
C SER A 64 -6.63 2.45 13.93
N ASP A 65 -7.04 1.42 14.69
CA ASP A 65 -6.18 0.79 15.70
C ASP A 65 -4.99 0.04 15.09
N ALA A 66 -5.11 -0.40 13.82
CA ALA A 66 -4.01 -1.02 13.08
C ALA A 66 -2.77 -0.11 12.92
N TRP A 67 -2.93 1.20 13.16
CA TRP A 67 -1.84 2.19 13.09
C TRP A 67 -1.28 2.56 14.47
N SER A 68 -1.75 1.94 15.54
CA SER A 68 -1.36 2.24 16.93
C SER A 68 0.13 2.02 17.20
N PHE A 69 0.78 1.14 16.43
CA PHE A 69 2.22 0.91 16.51
C PHE A 69 3.07 2.14 16.19
N LEU A 70 2.58 3.06 15.34
CA LEU A 70 3.34 4.25 14.95
C LEU A 70 3.66 5.16 16.15
N PRO A 71 2.67 5.60 16.95
CA PRO A 71 2.97 6.39 18.14
C PRO A 71 3.59 5.56 19.28
N GLN A 72 3.25 4.27 19.39
CA GLN A 72 3.70 3.41 20.49
C GLN A 72 5.17 3.01 20.36
N GLU A 73 5.60 2.62 19.17
CA GLU A 73 6.92 2.06 18.92
C GLU A 73 7.87 3.11 18.31
N TYR A 74 7.37 3.95 17.40
CA TYR A 74 8.19 4.92 16.66
C TYR A 74 8.05 6.36 17.16
N ARG A 75 7.13 6.63 18.09
CA ARG A 75 6.80 7.98 18.58
C ARG A 75 6.36 8.93 17.47
N ILE A 76 5.86 8.40 16.34
CA ILE A 76 5.38 9.17 15.20
C ILE A 76 3.86 9.30 15.27
N PRO A 77 3.29 10.53 15.27
CA PRO A 77 1.84 10.73 15.18
C PRO A 77 1.30 10.32 13.81
N VAL A 78 0.07 9.82 13.78
CA VAL A 78 -0.62 9.50 12.53
C VAL A 78 -2.01 10.09 12.54
N ALA A 79 -2.37 10.79 11.46
CA ALA A 79 -3.71 11.29 11.23
C ALA A 79 -4.31 10.57 10.02
N ILE A 80 -5.33 9.74 10.25
CA ILE A 80 -6.04 9.06 9.16
C ILE A 80 -7.00 10.08 8.52
N ALA A 81 -6.86 10.28 7.23
CA ALA A 81 -7.65 11.24 6.47
C ALA A 81 -8.37 10.59 5.29
N GLY A 82 -9.46 11.23 4.87
CA GLY A 82 -10.09 10.97 3.58
C GLY A 82 -9.32 11.65 2.44
N PHE A 83 -9.94 11.73 1.27
CA PHE A 83 -9.31 12.19 0.03
C PHE A 83 -9.85 13.55 -0.45
N ASP A 84 -10.87 14.09 0.22
CA ASP A 84 -11.34 15.45 -0.06
C ASP A 84 -10.33 16.47 0.50
N ILE A 85 -10.27 17.65 -0.12
CA ILE A 85 -9.34 18.72 0.27
C ILE A 85 -9.45 19.03 1.78
N ILE A 86 -10.69 19.11 2.29
CA ILE A 86 -10.93 19.40 3.71
C ILE A 86 -10.44 18.26 4.61
N ASP A 87 -10.55 17.00 4.19
CA ASP A 87 -10.05 15.87 4.98
C ASP A 87 -8.53 15.92 5.12
N ILE A 88 -7.83 16.22 4.02
CA ILE A 88 -6.37 16.34 4.01
C ILE A 88 -5.95 17.49 4.94
N LEU A 89 -6.61 18.64 4.84
CA LEU A 89 -6.32 19.79 5.71
C LEU A 89 -6.60 19.48 7.20
N LEU A 90 -7.68 18.75 7.50
CA LEU A 90 -7.98 18.31 8.86
C LEU A 90 -6.93 17.33 9.39
N GLY A 91 -6.48 16.38 8.57
CA GLY A 91 -5.40 15.46 8.90
C GLY A 91 -4.09 16.20 9.21
N ILE A 92 -3.70 17.13 8.35
CA ILE A 92 -2.51 17.98 8.56
C ILE A 92 -2.64 18.80 9.85
N LYS A 93 -3.80 19.45 10.08
CA LYS A 93 -4.05 20.21 11.32
C LYS A 93 -3.91 19.32 12.56
N ALA A 94 -4.42 18.08 12.51
CA ALA A 94 -4.29 17.14 13.61
C ALA A 94 -2.82 16.74 13.86
N LEU A 95 -2.04 16.48 12.81
CA LEU A 95 -0.61 16.20 12.90
C LEU A 95 0.14 17.36 13.57
N LEU A 96 -0.05 18.58 13.08
CA LEU A 96 0.60 19.77 13.63
C LEU A 96 0.26 19.98 15.12
N GLY A 97 -0.99 19.72 15.51
CA GLY A 97 -1.41 19.75 16.91
C GLY A 97 -0.65 18.75 17.76
N MET A 98 -0.56 17.48 17.33
CA MET A 98 0.16 16.41 18.03
C MET A 98 1.66 16.69 18.16
N ILE A 99 2.28 17.20 17.08
CA ILE A 99 3.70 17.57 17.05
C ILE A 99 3.97 18.71 18.04
N ARG A 100 3.15 19.77 18.01
CA ARG A 100 3.27 20.91 18.94
C ARG A 100 3.09 20.49 20.40
N GLU A 101 2.19 19.54 20.66
CA GLU A 101 1.93 19.00 22.01
C GLU A 101 2.98 17.98 22.46
N ASN A 102 3.85 17.51 21.55
CA ASN A 102 4.75 16.36 21.75
C ASN A 102 4.03 15.11 22.28
N LYS A 103 2.81 14.88 21.79
CA LYS A 103 1.92 13.77 22.21
C LYS A 103 1.50 12.95 20.99
N PRO A 104 2.36 12.05 20.49
CA PRO A 104 2.05 11.21 19.35
C PRO A 104 0.92 10.25 19.70
N ARG A 105 -0.09 10.19 18.82
CA ARG A 105 -1.26 9.32 18.94
C ARG A 105 -1.83 9.05 17.55
N VAL A 106 -2.78 8.14 17.46
CA VAL A 106 -3.60 7.95 16.27
C VAL A 106 -4.78 8.91 16.35
N VAL A 107 -4.98 9.74 15.32
CA VAL A 107 -6.17 10.58 15.18
C VAL A 107 -6.91 10.19 13.90
N ASN A 108 -8.15 9.75 14.05
CA ASN A 108 -9.01 9.48 12.91
C ASN A 108 -9.83 10.74 12.56
N THR A 109 -9.47 11.42 11.48
CA THR A 109 -10.23 12.56 10.95
C THR A 109 -11.27 12.13 9.92
N TYR A 110 -11.24 10.87 9.48
CA TYR A 110 -12.15 10.28 8.48
C TYR A 110 -13.26 9.43 9.12
N LEU A 111 -13.88 9.97 10.18
CA LEU A 111 -14.87 9.27 11.02
C LEU A 111 -16.09 8.74 10.26
N ARG A 112 -16.42 9.35 9.11
CA ARG A 112 -17.54 8.89 8.27
C ARG A 112 -17.30 7.54 7.59
N SER A 113 -16.06 7.07 7.53
CA SER A 113 -15.68 5.83 6.86
C SER A 113 -14.89 4.87 7.76
N VAL A 114 -13.99 5.41 8.59
CA VAL A 114 -13.05 4.59 9.37
C VAL A 114 -13.58 4.36 10.78
N LYS A 115 -13.71 3.09 11.17
CA LYS A 115 -14.00 2.65 12.55
C LYS A 115 -12.72 2.21 13.25
N VAL A 116 -12.74 2.15 14.58
CA VAL A 116 -11.57 1.70 15.38
C VAL A 116 -11.08 0.32 14.94
N ASN A 117 -12.00 -0.65 14.86
CA ASN A 117 -11.71 -2.04 14.49
C ASN A 117 -11.85 -2.29 12.97
N GLY A 118 -12.07 -1.24 12.16
CA GLY A 118 -12.26 -1.36 10.72
C GLY A 118 -13.52 -2.11 10.32
N ASN A 119 -13.46 -2.76 9.15
CA ASN A 119 -14.54 -3.58 8.61
C ASN A 119 -14.28 -5.06 8.92
N LYS A 120 -14.89 -5.56 9.99
CA LYS A 120 -14.70 -6.94 10.45
C LYS A 120 -15.09 -7.99 9.40
N LEU A 121 -16.20 -7.77 8.68
CA LEU A 121 -16.63 -8.65 7.59
C LEU A 121 -15.57 -8.73 6.48
N ALA A 122 -15.00 -7.59 6.08
CA ALA A 122 -13.96 -7.55 5.06
C ALA A 122 -12.68 -8.28 5.53
N GLN A 123 -12.25 -8.04 6.78
CA GLN A 123 -11.10 -8.73 7.37
C GLN A 123 -11.33 -10.25 7.44
N ASP A 124 -12.48 -10.69 7.94
CA ASP A 124 -12.82 -12.11 8.03
C ASP A 124 -12.88 -12.76 6.63
N THR A 125 -13.37 -12.02 5.64
CA THR A 125 -13.40 -12.48 4.23
C THR A 125 -11.99 -12.62 3.67
N ILE A 126 -11.10 -11.64 3.89
CA ILE A 126 -9.68 -11.72 3.49
C ILE A 126 -9.07 -12.96 4.13
N TYR A 127 -9.11 -13.08 5.46
CA TYR A 127 -8.37 -14.13 6.17
C TYR A 127 -9.00 -15.51 6.08
N LYS A 128 -10.24 -15.61 5.59
CA LYS A 128 -10.85 -16.88 5.19
C LYS A 128 -10.20 -17.44 3.92
N VAL A 129 -9.80 -16.60 2.96
CA VAL A 129 -9.27 -17.03 1.66
C VAL A 129 -7.75 -16.94 1.61
N PHE A 130 -7.19 -15.94 2.26
CA PHE A 130 -5.78 -15.63 2.23
C PHE A 130 -5.11 -15.87 3.57
N GLU A 131 -3.82 -16.18 3.53
CA GLU A 131 -2.91 -16.20 4.67
C GLU A 131 -1.73 -15.25 4.43
N VAL A 132 -1.18 -14.73 5.52
CA VAL A 132 -0.05 -13.79 5.49
C VAL A 132 1.23 -14.55 5.11
N MET A 133 2.08 -13.90 4.33
CA MET A 133 3.41 -14.42 3.97
C MET A 133 4.41 -13.28 3.80
N ASP A 134 5.70 -13.61 3.81
CA ASP A 134 6.74 -12.73 3.29
C ASP A 134 6.45 -12.37 1.83
N SER A 135 6.82 -11.15 1.43
CA SER A 135 6.58 -10.74 0.05
C SER A 135 7.64 -9.78 -0.46
N TYR A 136 7.94 -9.88 -1.76
CA TYR A 136 8.85 -8.94 -2.41
C TYR A 136 8.12 -7.64 -2.77
N TRP A 137 8.69 -6.51 -2.38
CA TRP A 137 8.22 -5.17 -2.67
C TRP A 137 9.24 -4.45 -3.53
N ARG A 138 8.77 -3.91 -4.65
CA ARG A 138 9.64 -3.13 -5.52
C ARG A 138 10.15 -1.90 -4.77
N GLY A 139 11.48 -1.72 -4.78
CA GLY A 139 12.14 -0.64 -4.05
C GLY A 139 12.36 -0.88 -2.55
N LEU A 140 11.75 -1.90 -1.95
CA LEU A 140 11.91 -2.25 -0.53
C LEU A 140 12.54 -3.64 -0.31
N GLY A 141 12.57 -4.48 -1.34
CA GLY A 141 13.08 -5.84 -1.24
C GLY A 141 12.08 -6.81 -0.62
N LYS A 142 12.57 -7.92 -0.07
CA LYS A 142 11.73 -8.93 0.59
C LYS A 142 11.37 -8.46 1.99
N LEU A 143 10.08 -8.26 2.26
CA LEU A 143 9.55 -7.82 3.56
C LEU A 143 8.79 -8.97 4.25
N PRO A 144 9.04 -9.22 5.54
CA PRO A 144 8.31 -10.23 6.29
C PRO A 144 6.83 -9.86 6.46
N ASP A 145 5.97 -10.86 6.49
CA ASP A 145 4.53 -10.73 6.81
C ASP A 145 3.79 -9.61 6.05
N SER A 146 4.19 -9.37 4.80
CA SER A 146 3.80 -8.18 4.04
C SER A 146 2.95 -8.47 2.81
N GLY A 147 2.69 -9.75 2.54
CA GLY A 147 1.87 -10.20 1.42
C GLY A 147 0.78 -11.16 1.85
N LEU A 148 -0.12 -11.45 0.91
CA LEU A 148 -1.20 -12.42 1.07
C LEU A 148 -1.14 -13.46 -0.03
N ARG A 149 -1.05 -14.73 0.34
CA ARG A 149 -1.21 -15.88 -0.58
C ARG A 149 -2.54 -16.58 -0.33
N ILE A 150 -3.05 -17.27 -1.34
CA ILE A 150 -4.27 -18.06 -1.22
C ILE A 150 -3.97 -19.24 -0.29
N ARG A 151 -4.86 -19.50 0.66
CA ARG A 151 -4.75 -20.63 1.58
C ARG A 151 -4.87 -21.95 0.83
N GLU A 152 -4.26 -22.99 1.38
CA GLU A 152 -4.35 -24.35 0.85
C GLU A 152 -5.81 -24.81 0.66
N GLU A 153 -6.72 -24.40 1.57
CA GLU A 153 -8.13 -24.74 1.43
C GLU A 153 -8.75 -24.19 0.15
N TYR A 154 -8.20 -23.14 -0.46
CA TYR A 154 -8.66 -22.50 -1.71
C TYR A 154 -7.69 -22.71 -2.88
N ARG A 155 -6.78 -23.70 -2.79
CA ARG A 155 -5.73 -23.96 -3.81
C ARG A 155 -6.24 -24.11 -5.24
N ASP A 156 -7.49 -24.55 -5.43
CA ASP A 156 -8.10 -24.75 -6.76
C ASP A 156 -8.23 -23.45 -7.55
N PHE A 157 -8.14 -22.29 -6.87
CA PHE A 157 -8.19 -20.97 -7.48
C PHE A 157 -6.81 -20.31 -7.57
N ASP A 158 -5.76 -20.95 -7.06
CA ASP A 158 -4.41 -20.37 -7.06
C ASP A 158 -3.72 -20.61 -8.40
N ALA A 159 -3.58 -19.55 -9.19
CA ALA A 159 -2.93 -19.63 -10.49
C ALA A 159 -1.47 -20.12 -10.40
N SER A 160 -0.76 -19.88 -9.29
CA SER A 160 0.62 -20.34 -9.13
C SER A 160 0.74 -21.86 -8.97
N VAL A 161 -0.33 -22.51 -8.50
CA VAL A 161 -0.41 -23.97 -8.37
C VAL A 161 -0.79 -24.62 -9.70
N HIS A 162 -1.73 -24.02 -10.43
CA HIS A 162 -2.23 -24.55 -11.70
C HIS A 162 -1.30 -24.27 -12.89
N PHE A 163 -0.53 -23.17 -12.82
CA PHE A 163 0.36 -22.73 -13.89
C PHE A 163 1.77 -22.52 -13.31
N PRO A 164 2.54 -23.60 -13.06
CA PRO A 164 3.90 -23.47 -12.57
C PRO A 164 4.75 -22.73 -13.61
N LEU A 165 5.29 -21.58 -13.20
CA LEU A 165 6.13 -20.73 -14.05
C LEU A 165 7.53 -20.64 -13.45
N GLU A 166 8.53 -20.82 -14.30
CA GLU A 166 9.92 -20.51 -13.95
C GLU A 166 10.13 -19.00 -14.07
N ILE A 167 10.14 -18.29 -12.94
CA ILE A 167 10.33 -16.84 -12.92
C ILE A 167 11.83 -16.56 -13.06
N LYS A 168 12.20 -15.98 -14.21
CA LYS A 168 13.56 -15.48 -14.43
C LYS A 168 13.80 -14.23 -13.58
N GLU A 169 15.05 -14.05 -13.17
CA GLU A 169 15.48 -12.86 -12.46
C GLU A 169 15.19 -11.61 -13.31
N THR A 170 14.42 -10.68 -12.73
CA THR A 170 14.03 -9.45 -13.43
C THR A 170 15.13 -8.41 -13.30
N ARG A 171 15.40 -7.69 -14.39
CA ARG A 171 16.35 -6.57 -14.40
C ARG A 171 15.57 -5.27 -14.37
N GLU A 172 15.69 -4.54 -13.28
CA GLU A 172 15.23 -3.15 -13.25
C GLU A 172 16.20 -2.25 -14.03
N ASP A 173 15.68 -1.19 -14.64
CA ASP A 173 16.51 -0.17 -15.26
C ASP A 173 17.34 0.53 -14.16
N LYS A 174 18.66 0.43 -14.28
CA LYS A 174 19.60 0.96 -13.27
C LYS A 174 19.53 2.48 -13.09
N LEU A 175 19.01 3.19 -14.08
CA LEU A 175 18.86 4.65 -14.04
C LEU A 175 17.52 5.07 -13.43
N CYS A 176 16.56 4.14 -13.32
CA CYS A 176 15.27 4.42 -12.71
C CYS A 176 15.39 4.50 -11.18
N ARG A 177 15.06 5.66 -10.61
CA ARG A 177 15.08 5.90 -9.15
C ARG A 177 13.71 5.67 -8.48
N CYS A 178 12.84 4.84 -9.07
CA CYS A 178 11.49 4.60 -8.53
C CYS A 178 11.49 4.07 -7.09
N GLY A 179 12.46 3.22 -6.74
CA GLY A 179 12.56 2.71 -5.37
C GLY A 179 12.76 3.84 -4.35
N GLU A 180 13.65 4.78 -4.65
CA GLU A 180 13.91 5.94 -3.80
C GLU A 180 12.71 6.89 -3.71
N VAL A 181 11.98 7.08 -4.82
CA VAL A 181 10.72 7.86 -4.83
C VAL A 181 9.65 7.21 -3.95
N ILE A 182 9.46 5.89 -4.04
CA ILE A 182 8.46 5.16 -3.24
C ILE A 182 8.82 5.21 -1.75
N ARG A 183 10.11 5.16 -1.40
CA ARG A 183 10.59 5.31 -0.02
C ARG A 183 10.52 6.75 0.48
N GLY A 184 10.26 7.73 -0.38
CA GLY A 184 10.23 9.15 -0.02
C GLY A 184 11.61 9.77 0.18
N VAL A 185 12.68 9.10 -0.28
CA VAL A 185 14.07 9.58 -0.16
C VAL A 185 14.34 10.73 -1.14
N ILE A 186 13.69 10.69 -2.31
CA ILE A 186 13.76 11.74 -3.32
C ILE A 186 12.37 12.05 -3.87
N SER A 187 12.19 13.26 -4.36
CA SER A 187 11.06 13.64 -5.21
C SER A 187 11.25 13.14 -6.65
N PRO A 188 10.17 12.97 -7.44
CA PRO A 188 10.30 12.68 -8.88
C PRO A 188 11.17 13.70 -9.63
N LEU A 189 11.14 14.97 -9.20
CA LEU A 189 11.94 16.06 -9.74
C LEU A 189 13.45 15.91 -9.49
N GLU A 190 13.91 14.93 -8.71
CA GLU A 190 15.33 14.62 -8.50
C GLU A 190 15.78 13.39 -9.31
N CYS A 191 14.85 12.71 -9.98
CA CYS A 191 15.17 11.63 -10.90
C CYS A 191 15.66 12.23 -12.24
N PRO A 192 16.83 11.82 -12.76
CA PRO A 192 17.35 12.36 -14.02
C PRO A 192 16.48 12.00 -15.23
N LEU A 193 15.70 10.91 -15.13
CA LEU A 193 14.84 10.45 -16.22
C LEU A 193 13.47 11.14 -16.24
N PHE A 194 13.05 11.77 -15.15
CA PHE A 194 11.70 12.31 -15.01
C PHE A 194 11.44 13.48 -15.97
N ASP A 195 10.30 13.46 -16.66
CA ASP A 195 9.85 14.49 -17.62
C ASP A 195 10.84 14.74 -18.78
N SER A 196 11.73 13.77 -19.01
CA SER A 196 12.63 13.73 -20.15
C SER A 196 12.44 12.39 -20.88
N VAL A 197 13.29 11.43 -20.60
CA VAL A 197 13.21 10.06 -21.15
C VAL A 197 11.98 9.33 -20.62
N CYS A 198 11.67 9.48 -19.32
CA CYS A 198 10.56 8.83 -18.64
C CYS A 198 9.36 9.79 -18.53
N ASN A 199 8.32 9.51 -19.33
CA ASN A 199 7.05 10.23 -19.36
C ASN A 199 5.87 9.25 -19.58
N PRO A 200 4.60 9.65 -19.49
CA PRO A 200 3.47 8.72 -19.63
C PRO A 200 3.41 7.99 -20.97
N SER A 201 3.91 8.58 -22.05
CA SER A 201 3.98 7.94 -23.37
C SER A 201 5.19 7.01 -23.53
N ASN A 202 6.25 7.22 -22.74
CA ASN A 202 7.45 6.38 -22.69
C ASN A 202 7.90 6.14 -21.24
N PRO A 203 7.18 5.30 -20.48
CA PRO A 203 7.48 5.10 -19.07
C PRO A 203 8.65 4.13 -18.88
N VAL A 204 9.67 4.56 -18.15
CA VAL A 204 10.80 3.69 -17.75
C VAL A 204 10.49 2.93 -16.46
N GLY A 205 9.84 3.61 -15.51
CA GLY A 205 9.56 3.07 -14.17
C GLY A 205 8.07 2.92 -13.89
N PRO A 206 7.69 2.04 -12.94
CA PRO A 206 6.30 1.74 -12.60
C PRO A 206 5.58 2.95 -11.99
N CYS A 207 6.30 3.85 -11.33
CA CYS A 207 5.71 5.09 -10.80
C CYS A 207 5.22 6.04 -11.90
N MET A 208 5.67 5.87 -13.15
CA MET A 208 5.17 6.62 -14.31
C MET A 208 4.03 5.88 -15.02
N VAL A 209 3.99 4.54 -14.95
CA VAL A 209 2.91 3.72 -15.54
C VAL A 209 1.63 3.77 -14.72
N SER A 210 1.76 3.66 -13.40
CA SER A 210 0.61 3.55 -12.49
C SER A 210 -0.16 4.87 -12.40
N SER A 211 -1.49 4.79 -12.42
CA SER A 211 -2.37 5.93 -12.13
C SER A 211 -2.23 6.43 -10.69
N GLU A 212 -1.78 5.57 -9.77
CA GLU A 212 -1.47 5.92 -8.37
C GLU A 212 0.03 6.23 -8.17
N GLY A 213 0.82 6.20 -9.24
CA GLY A 213 2.27 6.40 -9.16
C GLY A 213 2.64 7.86 -8.92
N THR A 214 3.53 8.11 -7.95
CA THR A 214 3.99 9.46 -7.59
C THR A 214 4.59 10.21 -8.78
N CYS A 215 5.35 9.55 -9.66
CA CYS A 215 5.91 10.20 -10.85
C CYS A 215 4.79 10.61 -11.83
N SER A 216 3.84 9.72 -12.11
CA SER A 216 2.69 10.04 -12.97
C SER A 216 1.89 11.23 -12.42
N ALA A 217 1.62 11.24 -11.11
CA ALA A 217 0.93 12.35 -10.45
C ALA A 217 1.69 13.67 -10.55
N TYR A 218 3.02 13.66 -10.32
CA TYR A 218 3.86 14.85 -10.50
C TYR A 218 3.87 15.35 -11.94
N TYR A 219 3.88 14.45 -12.92
CA TYR A 219 3.88 14.82 -14.34
C TYR A 219 2.55 15.48 -14.76
N LEU A 220 1.43 14.96 -14.25
CA LEU A 220 0.08 15.44 -14.59
C LEU A 220 -0.28 16.76 -13.91
N TYR A 221 0.08 16.91 -12.64
CA TYR A 221 -0.43 17.99 -11.79
C TYR A 221 0.65 18.88 -11.16
N GLY A 222 1.92 18.48 -11.24
CA GLY A 222 3.03 19.23 -10.69
C GLY A 222 3.54 20.34 -11.63
N VAL A 223 4.53 21.08 -11.13
CA VAL A 223 5.29 22.03 -11.95
C VAL A 223 6.31 21.23 -12.76
N ARG A 224 6.20 21.26 -14.08
CA ARG A 224 7.16 20.64 -15.00
C ARG A 224 8.52 21.34 -14.90
N ARG A 225 9.59 20.61 -15.21
CA ARG A 225 10.95 21.17 -15.23
C ARG A 225 11.13 22.16 -16.40
#